data_AF-L5NW72-F1
#
_entry.id   AF-L5NW72-F1
#
_cell.length_a   1.000
_cell.length_b   1.000
_cell.length_c   1.000
_cell.angle_alpha   90.00
_cell.angle_beta   90.00
_cell.angle_gamma   90.00
#
_symmetry.space_group_name_H-M   'P 1'
#
loop_
_entity.id
_entity.type
_entity.pdbx_description
1 polymer ?
#
loop_
_entity_poly.entity_id
_entity_poly.type
_entity_poly.pdbx_seq_one_letter_code
_entity_poly.pdbx_strand_id
1 'polypeptide(L)' 'MDVMSDDYMVYAYPGDVLSFLDDSVRTLESVEALADVEGDREMQDEARRAKQDLVGPR' A
#
# COMPACT_ATOMS: atom_id res chain seq x y z
N MET A 1 -24.36 8.76 -16.44
CA MET A 1 -24.70 8.03 -15.21
C MET A 1 -23.95 6.72 -15.33
N ASP A 2 -22.80 6.68 -14.68
CA ASP A 2 -21.80 5.63 -14.86
C ASP A 2 -22.26 4.32 -14.20
N VAL A 3 -22.03 3.20 -14.87
CA VAL A 3 -22.64 1.88 -14.61
C VAL A 3 -22.00 1.17 -13.40
N MET A 4 -21.10 1.83 -12.68
CA MET A 4 -20.29 1.24 -11.59
C MET A 4 -20.93 1.37 -10.18
N SER A 5 -22.24 1.61 -10.06
CA SER A 5 -22.87 1.83 -8.75
C SER A 5 -23.73 0.66 -8.23
N ASP A 6 -24.00 -0.38 -9.03
CA ASP A 6 -24.99 -1.41 -8.66
C ASP A 6 -24.39 -2.68 -8.04
N ASP A 7 -23.13 -3.05 -8.35
CA ASP A 7 -22.52 -4.30 -7.85
C ASP A 7 -21.53 -4.12 -6.69
N TYR A 8 -21.03 -2.91 -6.45
CA TYR A 8 -20.17 -2.61 -5.31
C TYR A 8 -20.61 -1.27 -4.72
N MET A 9 -21.29 -1.33 -3.58
CA MET A 9 -21.71 -0.18 -2.75
C MET A 9 -20.50 0.55 -2.14
N VAL A 10 -19.54 0.99 -2.95
CA VAL A 10 -18.39 1.77 -2.52
C VAL A 10 -18.24 2.95 -3.47
N TYR A 11 -18.84 4.06 -3.09
CA TYR A 11 -18.47 5.35 -3.64
C TYR A 11 -17.15 5.76 -2.97
N ALA A 12 -16.03 5.21 -3.45
CA ALA A 12 -14.72 5.58 -2.93
C ALA A 12 -14.51 7.06 -3.22
N TYR A 13 -14.49 7.88 -2.18
CA TYR A 13 -14.05 9.26 -2.34
C TYR A 13 -12.55 9.23 -2.68
N PRO A 14 -12.04 10.19 -3.48
CA PRO A 14 -10.60 10.28 -3.76
C PRO A 14 -9.72 10.26 -2.49
N GLY A 15 -10.26 10.75 -1.37
CA GLY A 15 -9.60 10.69 -0.06
C GLY A 15 -9.48 9.27 0.52
N ASP A 16 -10.43 8.38 0.24
CA ASP A 16 -10.38 6.98 0.71
C ASP A 16 -9.26 6.22 0.00
N VAL A 17 -9.07 6.47 -1.30
CA VAL A 17 -7.98 5.88 -2.08
C VAL A 17 -6.62 6.39 -1.59
N LEU A 18 -6.49 7.70 -1.33
CA LEU A 18 -5.26 8.28 -0.81
C LEU A 18 -4.91 7.74 0.58
N SER A 19 -5.91 7.64 1.46
CA SER A 19 -5.73 7.11 2.81
C SER A 19 -5.34 5.63 2.78
N PHE A 20 -5.97 4.83 1.90
CA PHE A 20 -5.59 3.43 1.67
C PHE A 20 -4.13 3.29 1.20
N LEU A 21 -3.67 4.14 0.29
CA LEU A 21 -2.29 4.12 -0.19
C LEU A 21 -1.30 4.51 0.92
N ASP A 22 -1.61 5.52 1.75
CA ASP A 22 -0.78 5.90 2.90
C ASP A 22 -0.69 4.77 3.94
N ASP A 23 -1.83 4.15 4.28
CA ASP A 23 -1.90 3.01 5.20
C ASP A 23 -1.14 1.79 4.66
N SER A 24 -1.18 1.56 3.35
CA SER A 24 -0.41 0.49 2.69
C SER A 24 1.10 0.73 2.81
N VAL A 25 1.56 1.97 2.64
CA VAL A 25 2.97 2.34 2.82
C VAL A 25 3.42 2.08 4.26
N ARG A 26 2.65 2.53 5.27
CA ARG A 26 2.95 2.28 6.69
C ARG A 26 2.99 0.80 7.04
N THR A 27 2.11 0.02 6.42
CA THR A 27 2.10 -1.44 6.58
C THR A 27 3.39 -2.04 6.04
N LEU A 28 3.83 -1.65 4.84
CA LEU A 28 5.08 -2.11 4.25
C LEU A 28 6.31 -1.70 5.06
N GLU A 29 6.31 -0.52 5.69
CA GLU A 29 7.37 -0.12 6.63
C GLU A 29 7.44 -1.05 7.86
N SER A 30 6.29 -1.47 8.37
CA SER A 30 6.22 -2.40 9.50
C SER A 30 6.74 -3.79 9.11
N VAL A 31 6.40 -4.26 7.90
CA VAL A 31 6.92 -5.52 7.34
C VAL A 31 8.44 -5.45 7.13
N GLU A 32 8.95 -4.36 6.54
CA GLU A 32 10.40 -4.15 6.33
C GLU A 32 11.16 -4.19 7.66
N ALA A 33 10.64 -3.55 8.71
CA ALA A 33 11.25 -3.55 10.04
C ALA A 33 11.23 -4.93 10.69
N LEU A 34 10.14 -5.70 10.53
CA LEU A 34 10.06 -7.05 11.07
C LEU A 34 11.03 -8.00 10.35
N ALA A 35 11.11 -7.91 9.02
CA ALA A 35 12.03 -8.71 8.22
C ALA A 35 13.51 -8.43 8.58
N ASP A 36 13.86 -7.17 8.91
CA ASP A 36 15.19 -6.81 9.40
C ASP A 36 15.52 -7.52 10.72
N VAL A 37 14.56 -7.54 11.66
CA VAL A 37 14.71 -8.23 12.95
C VAL A 37 14.85 -9.74 12.78
N GLU A 38 14.13 -10.33 11.83
CA GLU A 38 14.19 -11.77 11.52
C GLU A 38 15.42 -12.15 10.68
N GLY A 39 16.14 -11.17 10.12
CA GLY A 39 17.26 -11.39 9.21
C GLY A 39 16.86 -11.84 7.81
N ASP A 40 15.58 -11.70 7.46
CA ASP A 40 15.02 -12.02 6.15
C ASP A 40 15.25 -10.86 5.16
N ARG A 41 16.42 -10.86 4.55
CA ARG A 41 16.82 -9.82 3.58
C ARG A 41 15.97 -9.81 2.31
N GLU A 42 15.43 -10.95 1.89
CA GLU A 42 14.61 -11.04 0.68
C GLU A 42 13.29 -10.30 0.89
N MET A 43 12.61 -10.60 2.01
CA MET A 43 11.36 -9.94 2.40
C MET A 43 11.58 -8.45 2.66
N GLN A 44 12.68 -8.08 3.32
CA GLN A 44 13.02 -6.67 3.55
C GLN A 44 13.13 -5.90 2.23
N ASP A 45 13.84 -6.46 1.25
CA ASP A 45 14.02 -5.82 -0.05
C ASP A 45 12.73 -5.80 -0.88
N GLU A 46 11.88 -6.82 -0.76
CA GLU A 46 10.56 -6.85 -1.40
C GLU A 46 9.64 -5.75 -0.86
N ALA A 47 9.51 -5.66 0.47
CA ALA A 47 8.71 -4.63 1.12
C ALA A 47 9.19 -3.22 0.77
N ARG A 48 10.51 -3.02 0.72
CA ARG A 48 11.15 -1.76 0.34
C ARG A 48 10.83 -1.38 -1.11
N ARG A 49 10.91 -2.31 -2.06
CA ARG A 49 10.57 -2.07 -3.48
C ARG A 49 9.10 -1.72 -3.63
N ALA A 50 8.21 -2.52 -3.03
CA ALA A 50 6.76 -2.28 -3.08
C ALA A 50 6.39 -0.88 -2.55
N LYS A 51 7.03 -0.44 -1.46
CA LYS A 51 6.84 0.92 -0.92
C LYS A 51 7.26 1.99 -1.92
N GLN A 52 8.41 1.83 -2.57
CA GLN A 52 8.90 2.80 -3.55
C GLN A 52 7.98 2.91 -4.76
N ASP A 53 7.43 1.78 -5.23
CA ASP A 53 6.50 1.74 -6.35
C ASP A 53 5.18 2.47 -6.03
N LEU A 54 4.71 2.41 -4.77
CA LEU A 54 3.50 3.11 -4.33
C LEU A 54 3.69 4.62 -4.17
N VAL A 55 4.87 5.08 -3.76
CA VAL A 55 5.16 6.51 -3.56
C VAL A 55 5.54 7.20 -4.89
N GLY A 56 6.03 6.43 -5.86
CA GLY A 56 6.48 6.93 -7.16
C GLY A 56 7.79 7.75 -7.08
N PRO A 57 8.39 8.10 -8.24
CA PRO A 57 9.52 9.00 -8.27
C PRO A 57 9.09 10.40 -7.80
N ARG A 58 9.77 10.91 -6.76
CA ARG A 58 9.62 12.29 -6.29
C ARG A 58 10.05 13.31 -7.35
#